data_AF-A0AAD7RT65-F1
#
_entry.id   AF-A0AAD7RT65-F1
#
_cell.length_a   1.000
_cell.length_b   1.000
_cell.length_c   1.000
_cell.angle_alpha   90.00
_cell.angle_beta   90.00
_cell.angle_gamma   90.00
#
_symmetry.space_group_name_H-M   'P 1'
#
loop_
_entity.id
_entity.type
_entity.pdbx_description
1 polymer ?
#
loop_
_entity_poly.entity_id
_entity_poly.type
_entity_poly.pdbx_seq_one_letter_code
_entity_poly.pdbx_strand_id
1 'polypeptide(L)'
;MKLAKGNKTVITYAFLDPGSSATFCTEKLMRQLDANGRKTKILLRTMGQEKAVESYEVAGLEVGNIEGGAFIPLPKVYTQRMIPVTKDNILTSRDIQKWNDLDEIRLTEFDADVELLIGVNTPKAMEPWRVINSQDDGPYAVKTLLGWVVNGPLNGCTATKDAGHQKVWANWISVASLEEVLIQQYNHDFSEKQYEG
;
A
#
# COMPACT_ATOMS: atom_id res chain seq x y z
N MET A 1 -7.69 10.59 2.92
CA MET A 1 -8.53 9.39 3.10
C MET A 1 -9.72 9.74 3.99
N LYS A 2 -10.88 9.13 3.75
CA LYS A 2 -12.10 9.35 4.55
C LYS A 2 -12.95 8.08 4.59
N LEU A 3 -13.98 8.07 5.43
CA LEU A 3 -15.08 7.13 5.33
C LEU A 3 -16.15 7.71 4.37
N ALA A 4 -16.71 6.91 3.48
CA ALA A 4 -17.70 7.34 2.47
C ALA A 4 -18.91 8.05 3.09
N LYS A 5 -19.34 7.62 4.28
CA LYS A 5 -20.43 8.21 5.07
C LYS A 5 -19.94 9.01 6.28
N GLY A 6 -18.66 9.34 6.34
CA GLY A 6 -18.06 10.10 7.43
C GLY A 6 -17.90 11.58 7.10
N ASN A 7 -17.69 12.40 8.13
CA ASN A 7 -17.40 13.83 8.01
C ASN A 7 -15.91 14.17 8.24
N LYS A 8 -15.09 13.18 8.62
CA LYS A 8 -13.65 13.34 8.86
C LYS A 8 -12.84 12.92 7.65
N THR A 9 -11.81 13.72 7.36
CA THR A 9 -10.76 13.39 6.38
C THR A 9 -9.42 13.43 7.09
N VAL A 10 -8.60 12.41 6.86
CA VAL A 10 -7.23 12.32 7.38
C VAL A 10 -6.26 12.32 6.21
N ILE A 11 -5.22 13.14 6.33
CA ILE A 11 -4.09 13.20 5.40
C ILE A 11 -3.02 12.24 5.92
N THR A 12 -2.52 11.40 5.02
CA THR A 12 -1.45 10.44 5.27
C THR A 12 -0.73 10.19 3.95
N TYR A 13 0.54 9.80 4.02
CA TYR A 13 1.19 9.20 2.86
C TYR A 13 0.65 7.79 2.62
N ALA A 14 0.68 7.37 1.36
CA ALA A 14 0.30 6.03 0.94
C ALA A 14 1.51 5.35 0.28
N PHE A 15 1.76 4.10 0.66
CA PHE A 15 2.73 3.24 0.00
C PHE A 15 2.02 2.40 -1.06
N LEU A 16 2.29 2.66 -2.34
CA LEU A 16 1.72 1.87 -3.43
C LEU A 16 2.62 0.65 -3.65
N ASP A 17 2.06 -0.53 -3.44
CA ASP A 17 2.82 -1.79 -3.41
C ASP A 17 2.22 -2.82 -4.37
N PRO A 18 2.77 -2.96 -5.60
CA PRO A 18 2.37 -3.99 -6.55
C PRO A 18 2.60 -5.42 -6.04
N GLY A 19 3.45 -5.60 -5.03
CA GLY A 19 3.67 -6.90 -4.37
C GLY A 19 2.54 -7.30 -3.43
N SER A 20 1.64 -6.39 -3.08
CA SER A 20 0.59 -6.63 -2.10
C SER A 20 -0.75 -6.94 -2.75
N SER A 21 -1.36 -8.07 -2.40
CA SER A 21 -2.68 -8.49 -2.90
C SER A 21 -3.85 -7.78 -2.21
N ALA A 22 -3.58 -7.00 -1.17
CA ALA A 22 -4.59 -6.32 -0.37
C ALA A 22 -4.16 -4.89 -0.01
N THR A 23 -5.13 -4.07 0.37
CA THR A 23 -4.89 -2.73 0.88
C THR A 23 -4.92 -2.78 2.40
N PHE A 24 -3.98 -2.09 3.04
CA PHE A 24 -3.83 -2.07 4.48
C PHE A 24 -3.77 -0.65 5.01
N CYS A 25 -4.35 -0.42 6.18
CA CYS A 25 -4.11 0.80 6.94
C CYS A 25 -3.58 0.47 8.33
N THR A 26 -3.08 1.47 9.03
CA THR A 26 -2.79 1.27 10.45
C THR A 26 -4.06 1.37 11.29
N GLU A 27 -4.03 0.77 12.48
CA GLU A 27 -5.10 0.99 13.45
C GLU A 27 -5.17 2.45 13.93
N LYS A 28 -4.05 3.19 13.88
CA LYS A 28 -4.02 4.63 14.17
C LYS A 28 -4.88 5.40 13.16
N LEU A 29 -4.69 5.14 11.86
CA LEU A 29 -5.48 5.76 10.81
C LEU A 29 -6.96 5.38 10.90
N MET A 30 -7.26 4.11 11.17
CA MET A 30 -8.63 3.65 11.42
C MET A 30 -9.29 4.45 12.57
N ARG A 31 -8.60 4.62 13.70
CA ARG A 31 -9.10 5.39 14.86
C ARG A 31 -9.28 6.87 14.53
N GLN A 32 -8.35 7.49 13.81
CA GLN A 32 -8.45 8.91 13.42
C GLN A 32 -9.68 9.18 12.52
N LEU A 33 -10.06 8.18 11.72
CA LEU A 33 -11.23 8.23 10.84
C LEU A 33 -12.55 7.89 11.55
N ASP A 34 -12.52 7.57 12.86
CA ASP A 34 -13.63 6.96 13.60
C ASP A 34 -14.25 5.76 12.86
N ALA A 35 -13.43 5.01 12.13
CA ALA A 35 -13.90 3.88 11.35
C ALA A 35 -14.14 2.67 12.25
N ASN A 36 -15.30 2.04 12.12
CA ASN A 36 -15.56 0.74 12.73
C ASN A 36 -15.02 -0.37 11.84
N GLY A 37 -14.45 -1.40 12.46
CA GLY A 37 -13.89 -2.56 11.77
C GLY A 37 -14.31 -3.85 12.47
N ARG A 38 -14.52 -4.90 11.68
CA ARG A 38 -14.78 -6.23 12.23
C ARG A 38 -13.44 -6.85 12.61
N LYS A 39 -13.27 -7.19 13.89
CA LYS A 39 -12.08 -7.91 14.34
C LYS A 39 -12.01 -9.26 13.61
N THR A 40 -10.86 -9.56 13.03
CA THR A 40 -10.63 -10.75 12.22
C THR A 40 -9.21 -11.26 12.40
N LYS A 41 -8.95 -12.47 11.90
CA LYS A 41 -7.61 -13.02 11.71
C LYS A 41 -7.37 -13.24 10.23
N ILE A 42 -6.27 -12.70 9.75
CA ILE A 42 -5.82 -12.88 8.37
C ILE A 42 -4.54 -13.70 8.35
N LEU A 43 -4.39 -14.51 7.30
CA LEU A 43 -3.16 -15.22 6.99
C LEU A 43 -2.31 -14.31 6.09
N LEU A 44 -1.24 -13.75 6.65
CA LEU A 44 -0.26 -12.97 5.89
C LEU A 44 0.82 -13.90 5.36
N ARG A 45 0.95 -13.92 4.03
CA ARG A 45 1.99 -14.64 3.32
C ARG A 45 3.00 -13.65 2.78
N THR A 46 4.27 -13.86 3.12
CA THR A 46 5.42 -13.16 2.57
C THR A 46 6.39 -14.16 1.96
N MET A 47 7.39 -13.70 1.21
CA MET A 47 8.36 -14.61 0.58
C MET A 47 9.04 -15.59 1.55
N GLY A 48 9.26 -15.20 2.80
CA GLY A 48 9.98 -16.02 3.78
C GLY A 48 9.11 -16.68 4.85
N GLN A 49 7.84 -16.30 4.98
CA GLN A 49 6.98 -16.79 6.06
C GLN A 49 5.50 -16.62 5.75
N GLU A 50 4.71 -17.51 6.35
CA GLU A 50 3.26 -17.41 6.45
C GLU A 50 2.87 -17.31 7.93
N LYS A 51 2.03 -16.34 8.28
CA LYS A 51 1.65 -16.10 9.67
C LYS A 51 0.21 -15.60 9.80
N ALA A 52 -0.55 -16.23 10.70
CA ALA A 52 -1.83 -15.72 11.14
C ALA A 52 -1.63 -14.51 12.07
N VAL A 53 -2.30 -13.40 11.76
CA VAL A 53 -2.23 -12.16 12.55
C VAL A 53 -3.62 -11.61 12.82
N GLU A 54 -3.77 -10.97 13.98
CA GLU A 54 -4.96 -10.18 14.31
C GLU A 54 -5.02 -8.94 13.42
N SER A 55 -6.22 -8.60 12.98
CA SER A 55 -6.49 -7.43 12.14
C SER A 55 -7.94 -6.97 12.33
N TYR A 56 -8.27 -5.79 11.83
CA TYR A 56 -9.64 -5.36 11.60
C TYR A 56 -9.89 -5.30 10.10
N GLU A 57 -11.00 -5.88 9.66
CA GLU A 57 -11.55 -5.67 8.33
C GLU A 57 -12.41 -4.40 8.37
N VAL A 58 -11.99 -3.38 7.63
CA VAL A 58 -12.63 -2.06 7.54
C VAL A 58 -13.18 -1.87 6.13
N ALA A 59 -14.43 -1.42 6.05
CA ALA A 59 -15.14 -1.19 4.80
C ALA A 59 -15.60 0.26 4.66
N GLY A 60 -15.91 0.67 3.43
CA GLY A 60 -16.44 2.01 3.14
C GLY A 60 -15.40 3.11 3.22
N LEU A 61 -14.11 2.78 3.12
CA LEU A 61 -13.03 3.75 3.08
C LEU A 61 -12.83 4.26 1.64
N GLU A 62 -12.46 5.52 1.53
CA GLU A 62 -12.14 6.16 0.25
C GLU A 62 -10.84 6.97 0.35
N VAL A 63 -10.06 6.96 -0.72
CA VAL A 63 -8.80 7.69 -0.83
C VAL A 63 -8.86 8.69 -1.99
N GLY A 64 -8.23 9.84 -1.81
CA GLY A 64 -8.15 10.88 -2.83
C GLY A 64 -6.79 11.58 -2.76
N ASN A 65 -6.46 12.32 -3.80
CA ASN A 65 -5.30 13.20 -3.79
C ASN A 65 -5.50 14.35 -2.78
N ILE A 66 -4.40 15.04 -2.47
CA ILE A 66 -4.42 16.18 -1.54
C ILE A 66 -4.95 17.47 -2.17
N GLU A 67 -4.75 17.65 -3.48
CA GLU A 67 -5.18 18.84 -4.22
C GLU A 67 -6.70 18.90 -4.41
N GLY A 68 -7.42 17.87 -3.94
CA GLY A 68 -8.84 17.72 -4.14
C GLY A 68 -9.16 17.03 -5.46
N GLY A 69 -10.33 16.39 -5.50
CA GLY A 69 -10.76 15.63 -6.67
C GLY A 69 -11.68 14.47 -6.30
N ALA A 70 -11.81 13.53 -7.24
CA ALA A 70 -12.60 12.33 -7.03
C ALA A 70 -11.95 11.42 -5.99
N PHE A 71 -12.78 10.90 -5.10
CA PHE A 71 -12.38 9.85 -4.17
C PHE A 71 -12.51 8.48 -4.85
N ILE A 72 -11.51 7.65 -4.65
CA ILE A 72 -11.48 6.26 -5.08
C ILE A 72 -11.98 5.42 -3.90
N PRO A 73 -13.09 4.67 -4.06
CA PRO A 73 -13.51 3.73 -3.05
C PRO A 73 -12.48 2.60 -2.95
N LEU A 74 -12.05 2.32 -1.72
CA LEU A 74 -11.18 1.19 -1.43
C LEU A 74 -12.03 -0.07 -1.26
N PRO A 75 -11.52 -1.25 -1.67
CA PRO A 75 -12.10 -2.53 -1.29
C PRO A 75 -11.96 -2.73 0.23
N LYS A 76 -12.19 -3.96 0.70
CA LYS A 76 -11.88 -4.32 2.09
C LYS A 76 -10.43 -3.94 2.43
N VAL A 77 -10.26 -3.14 3.47
CA VAL A 77 -8.97 -2.72 4.00
C VAL A 77 -8.72 -3.46 5.30
N TYR A 78 -7.52 -4.03 5.44
CA TYR A 78 -7.13 -4.73 6.65
C TYR A 78 -6.21 -3.84 7.49
N THR A 79 -6.34 -3.87 8.82
CA THR A 79 -5.41 -3.14 9.67
C THR A 79 -4.12 -3.92 9.90
N GLN A 80 -3.01 -3.20 10.01
CA GLN A 80 -1.75 -3.69 10.57
C GLN A 80 -1.17 -2.71 11.58
N ARG A 81 -0.25 -3.17 12.43
CA ARG A 81 0.37 -2.31 13.45
C ARG A 81 1.26 -1.24 12.83
N MET A 82 1.96 -1.59 11.76
CA MET A 82 2.86 -0.70 11.04
C MET A 82 2.86 -1.04 9.56
N ILE A 83 3.05 -0.01 8.73
CA ILE A 83 3.40 -0.18 7.33
C ILE A 83 4.93 -0.27 7.25
N PRO A 84 5.52 -1.19 6.44
CA PRO A 84 6.96 -1.46 6.44
C PRO A 84 7.78 -0.41 5.68
N VAL A 85 7.54 0.87 5.95
CA VAL A 85 8.25 2.02 5.36
C VAL A 85 8.48 3.09 6.44
N THR A 86 9.58 3.85 6.32
CA THR A 86 9.90 4.94 7.26
C THR A 86 9.70 6.30 6.61
N LYS A 87 9.74 7.37 7.41
CA LYS A 87 9.73 8.74 6.87
C LYS A 87 10.91 9.02 5.94
N ASP A 88 12.02 8.28 6.08
CA ASP A 88 13.18 8.39 5.18
C ASP A 88 12.89 7.90 3.76
N ASN A 89 11.80 7.13 3.58
CA ASN A 89 11.32 6.74 2.26
C ASN A 89 10.41 7.79 1.60
N ILE A 90 10.04 8.84 2.34
CA ILE A 90 9.22 9.93 1.81
C ILE A 90 10.15 10.90 1.08
N LEU A 91 9.83 11.14 -0.18
CA LEU A 91 10.60 12.03 -1.04
C LEU A 91 10.38 13.48 -0.65
N THR A 92 11.48 14.23 -0.61
CA THR A 92 11.43 15.69 -0.50
C THR A 92 11.64 16.32 -1.87
N SER A 93 11.23 17.59 -2.00
CA SER A 93 11.51 18.38 -3.19
C SER A 93 13.01 18.45 -3.50
N ARG A 94 13.85 18.41 -2.45
CA ARG A 94 15.31 18.41 -2.57
C ARG A 94 15.86 17.11 -3.18
N ASP A 95 15.19 15.98 -2.97
CA ASP A 95 15.61 14.70 -3.55
C ASP A 95 15.32 14.66 -5.05
N ILE A 96 14.22 15.28 -5.47
CA ILE A 96 13.81 15.35 -6.87
C ILE A 96 14.62 16.39 -7.66
N GLN A 97 14.89 17.57 -7.10
CA GLN A 97 15.60 18.66 -7.78
C GLN A 97 17.01 18.31 -8.31
N LYS A 98 17.58 17.17 -7.91
CA LYS A 98 18.86 16.67 -8.42
C LYS A 98 18.73 15.99 -9.79
N TRP A 99 17.51 15.70 -10.22
CA TRP A 99 17.19 14.96 -11.43
C TRP A 99 16.46 15.88 -12.41
N ASN A 100 17.18 16.39 -13.41
CA ASN A 100 16.63 17.33 -14.40
C ASN A 100 15.37 16.78 -15.10
N ASP A 101 15.29 15.46 -15.30
CA ASP A 101 14.15 14.80 -15.94
C ASP A 101 12.87 14.81 -15.09
N LEU A 102 13.01 15.05 -13.79
CA LEU A 102 11.90 15.11 -12.84
C LEU A 102 11.51 16.54 -12.47
N ASP A 103 12.03 17.56 -13.18
CA ASP A 103 11.77 18.99 -12.92
C ASP A 103 10.27 19.35 -12.98
N GLU A 104 9.46 18.58 -13.72
CA GLU A 104 8.01 18.77 -13.80
C GLU A 104 7.26 18.25 -12.56
N ILE A 105 7.90 17.46 -11.70
CA ILE A 105 7.27 16.89 -10.50
C ILE A 105 7.25 17.94 -9.40
N ARG A 106 6.04 18.36 -9.05
CA ARG A 106 5.78 19.14 -7.83
C ARG A 106 5.35 18.17 -6.73
N LEU A 107 6.22 17.96 -5.74
CA LEU A 107 5.84 17.27 -4.51
C LEU A 107 5.19 18.27 -3.56
N THR A 108 4.14 17.81 -2.89
CA THR A 108 3.62 18.55 -1.74
C THR A 108 4.08 17.83 -0.48
N GLU A 109 4.85 18.54 0.35
CA GLU A 109 5.40 18.00 1.59
C GLU A 109 4.45 18.28 2.75
N PHE A 110 4.15 17.24 3.51
CA PHE A 110 3.32 17.31 4.71
C PHE A 110 4.02 16.60 5.87
N ASP A 111 3.80 17.10 7.08
CA ASP A 111 4.15 16.37 8.29
C ASP A 111 3.08 15.31 8.60
N ALA A 112 3.21 14.17 7.91
CA ALA A 112 2.37 13.00 8.09
C ALA A 112 3.22 11.73 8.06
N ASP A 113 2.73 10.68 8.71
CA ASP A 113 3.30 9.35 8.65
C ASP A 113 2.80 8.59 7.40
N VAL A 114 3.40 7.44 7.11
CA VAL A 114 2.87 6.49 6.12
C VAL A 114 1.96 5.49 6.82
N GLU A 115 0.66 5.74 6.76
CA GLU A 115 -0.33 4.96 7.49
C GLU A 115 -1.23 4.11 6.57
N LEU A 116 -1.00 4.14 5.27
CA LEU A 116 -1.77 3.42 4.24
C LEU A 116 -0.81 2.69 3.28
N LEU A 117 -1.10 1.43 2.98
CA LEU A 117 -0.49 0.64 1.91
C LEU A 117 -1.60 0.25 0.92
N ILE A 118 -1.42 0.59 -0.35
CA ILE A 118 -2.37 0.28 -1.42
C ILE A 118 -1.80 -0.85 -2.27
N GLY A 119 -2.47 -2.00 -2.23
CA GLY A 119 -2.14 -3.16 -3.04
C GLY A 119 -2.90 -3.20 -4.36
N VAL A 120 -2.60 -4.22 -5.16
CA VAL A 120 -3.15 -4.42 -6.51
C VAL A 120 -4.67 -4.66 -6.55
N ASN A 121 -5.30 -4.89 -5.39
CA ASN A 121 -6.75 -4.95 -5.27
C ASN A 121 -7.45 -3.58 -5.43
N THR A 122 -6.69 -2.48 -5.52
CA THR A 122 -7.20 -1.14 -5.82
C THR A 122 -6.61 -0.61 -7.14
N PRO A 123 -6.96 -1.21 -8.31
CA PRO A 123 -6.30 -0.90 -9.57
C PRO A 123 -6.41 0.58 -9.97
N LYS A 124 -7.55 1.24 -9.70
CA LYS A 124 -7.75 2.66 -10.01
C LYS A 124 -6.75 3.59 -9.32
N ALA A 125 -6.24 3.22 -8.15
CA ALA A 125 -5.25 4.01 -7.43
C ALA A 125 -3.83 3.80 -7.97
N MET A 126 -3.58 2.67 -8.64
CA MET A 126 -2.27 2.25 -9.15
C MET A 126 -2.10 2.49 -10.64
N GLU A 127 -3.20 2.71 -11.38
CA GLU A 127 -3.19 2.91 -12.81
C GLU A 127 -2.26 4.08 -13.22
N PRO A 128 -1.27 3.84 -14.11
CA PRO A 128 -0.41 4.89 -14.60
C PRO A 128 -1.14 5.76 -15.62
N TRP A 129 -1.21 7.06 -15.34
CA TRP A 129 -1.77 8.07 -16.25
C TRP A 129 -0.70 8.76 -17.08
N ARG A 130 0.51 8.82 -16.55
CA ARG A 130 1.71 9.32 -17.23
C ARG A 130 2.94 8.65 -16.63
N VAL A 131 3.93 8.41 -17.47
CA VAL A 131 5.23 7.88 -17.06
C VAL A 131 6.31 8.85 -17.54
N ILE A 132 7.19 9.24 -16.63
CA ILE A 132 8.50 9.84 -16.96
C ILE A 132 9.51 8.71 -16.84
N ASN A 133 10.12 8.34 -17.96
CA ASN A 133 11.11 7.27 -18.00
C ASN A 133 12.39 7.70 -17.29
N SER A 134 13.12 6.73 -16.73
CA SER A 134 14.45 7.00 -16.20
C SER A 134 15.42 7.37 -17.32
N GLN A 135 16.39 8.21 -17.00
CA GLN A 135 17.63 8.29 -17.76
C GLN A 135 18.67 7.37 -17.11
N ASP A 136 19.30 6.53 -17.93
CA ASP A 136 20.23 5.49 -17.49
C ASP A 136 19.65 4.65 -16.33
N ASP A 137 20.44 4.37 -15.30
CA ASP A 137 20.03 3.66 -14.08
C ASP A 137 19.37 4.58 -13.02
N GLY A 138 18.89 5.76 -13.43
CA GLY A 138 18.25 6.75 -12.57
C GLY A 138 16.80 6.39 -12.18
N PRO A 139 16.15 7.24 -11.38
CA PRO A 139 14.76 7.07 -11.02
C PRO A 139 13.84 7.34 -12.21
N TYR A 140 12.67 6.71 -12.20
CA TYR A 140 11.54 7.00 -13.08
C TYR A 140 10.33 7.41 -12.25
N ALA A 141 9.35 8.08 -12.86
CA ALA A 141 8.16 8.52 -12.13
C ALA A 141 6.87 8.13 -12.85
N VAL A 142 5.84 7.88 -12.05
CA VAL A 142 4.50 7.50 -12.51
C VAL A 142 3.49 8.44 -11.88
N LYS A 143 2.67 9.10 -12.71
CA LYS A 143 1.50 9.84 -12.24
C LYS A 143 0.33 8.87 -12.12
N THR A 144 -0.30 8.84 -10.96
CA THR A 144 -1.59 8.18 -10.74
C THR A 144 -2.65 9.21 -10.33
N LEU A 145 -3.89 8.75 -10.15
CA LEU A 145 -4.96 9.57 -9.58
C LEU A 145 -4.65 10.13 -8.19
N LEU A 146 -3.75 9.50 -7.43
CA LEU A 146 -3.42 9.92 -6.06
C LEU A 146 -2.24 10.90 -5.99
N GLY A 147 -1.42 10.96 -7.04
CA GLY A 147 -0.21 11.78 -7.03
C GLY A 147 0.91 11.19 -7.89
N TRP A 148 2.10 11.76 -7.74
CA TRP A 148 3.32 11.22 -8.34
C TRP A 148 3.94 10.18 -7.42
N VAL A 149 4.40 9.08 -8.03
CA VAL A 149 5.24 8.07 -7.38
C VAL A 149 6.56 8.03 -8.12
N VAL A 150 7.67 8.19 -7.41
CA VAL A 150 9.02 8.05 -7.99
C VAL A 150 9.60 6.72 -7.54
N ASN A 151 10.19 6.00 -8.49
CA ASN A 151 10.69 4.65 -8.32
C ASN A 151 12.14 4.58 -8.80
N GLY A 152 12.95 3.74 -8.16
CA GLY A 152 14.36 3.58 -8.49
C GLY A 152 15.30 4.31 -7.54
N PRO A 153 16.61 4.16 -7.73
CA PRO A 153 17.61 4.74 -6.83
C PRO A 153 17.67 6.26 -7.00
N LEU A 154 17.59 6.99 -5.88
CA LEU A 154 17.69 8.46 -5.85
C LEU A 154 19.09 8.96 -5.52
N ASN A 155 19.92 8.07 -5.00
CA ASN A 155 21.35 8.29 -4.88
C ASN A 155 21.96 7.75 -6.16
N GLY A 156 22.27 8.66 -7.10
CA GLY A 156 22.92 8.30 -8.36
C GLY A 156 24.07 7.33 -8.09
N CYS A 157 24.19 6.32 -8.94
CA CYS A 157 25.10 5.18 -8.77
C CYS A 157 26.54 5.58 -8.43
N THR A 158 26.82 5.83 -7.16
CA THR A 158 28.10 5.53 -6.56
C THR A 158 27.82 4.34 -5.67
N ALA A 159 28.14 3.15 -6.18
CA ALA A 159 28.53 2.04 -5.33
C ALA A 159 29.77 2.49 -4.54
N THR A 160 29.58 3.36 -3.54
CA THR A 160 30.56 3.55 -2.50
C THR A 160 30.64 2.20 -1.81
N LYS A 161 31.82 1.59 -1.94
CA LYS A 161 32.22 0.34 -1.30
C LYS A 161 32.29 0.48 0.23
N ASP A 162 31.26 1.06 0.84
CA ASP A 162 31.09 1.00 2.27
C ASP A 162 30.20 -0.19 2.56
N ALA A 163 30.85 -1.23 3.10
CA ALA A 163 30.27 -2.50 3.53
C ALA A 163 29.35 -2.33 4.76
N GLY A 164 28.37 -1.43 4.67
CA GLY A 164 27.16 -1.47 5.48
C GLY A 164 26.18 -2.45 4.84
N HIS A 165 25.48 -3.23 5.66
CA HIS A 165 24.46 -4.16 5.17
C HIS A 165 23.41 -3.37 4.37
N GLN A 166 23.44 -3.47 3.04
CA GLN A 166 22.40 -2.89 2.20
C GLN A 166 21.11 -3.58 2.57
N LYS A 167 20.18 -2.83 3.17
CA LYS A 167 18.90 -3.37 3.62
C LYS A 167 18.09 -3.71 2.36
N VAL A 168 17.96 -5.00 2.07
CA VAL A 168 17.14 -5.50 0.97
C VAL A 168 15.71 -5.66 1.49
N TRP A 169 14.75 -5.07 0.77
CA TRP A 169 13.32 -5.23 1.06
C TRP A 169 12.65 -6.02 -0.06
N ALA A 170 11.79 -6.96 0.31
CA ALA A 170 10.90 -7.66 -0.60
C ALA A 170 9.51 -7.72 0.04
N ASN A 171 8.53 -7.09 -0.61
CA ASN A 171 7.20 -6.85 -0.04
C ASN A 171 6.11 -7.62 -0.80
N TRP A 172 6.37 -8.86 -1.22
CA TRP A 172 5.25 -9.68 -1.70
C TRP A 172 4.37 -10.06 -0.50
N ILE A 173 3.16 -9.51 -0.44
CA ILE A 173 2.21 -9.73 0.65
C ILE A 173 0.93 -10.29 0.05
N SER A 174 0.61 -11.54 0.37
CA SER A 174 -0.67 -12.15 0.02
C SER A 174 -1.52 -12.34 1.27
N VAL A 175 -2.83 -12.13 1.14
CA VAL A 175 -3.80 -12.19 2.24
C VAL A 175 -4.91 -13.17 1.93
N ALA A 176 -5.20 -14.03 2.90
CA ALA A 176 -6.43 -14.83 2.93
C ALA A 176 -7.12 -14.68 4.30
N SER A 177 -8.46 -14.67 4.30
CA SER A 177 -9.23 -14.78 5.54
C SER A 177 -9.12 -16.20 6.10
N LEU A 178 -8.84 -16.36 7.41
CA LEU A 178 -8.81 -17.70 7.99
C LEU A 178 -10.17 -18.41 7.92
N GLU A 179 -11.28 -17.67 7.98
CA GLU A 179 -12.61 -18.24 7.79
C GLU A 179 -12.75 -18.83 6.37
N GLU A 180 -12.28 -18.11 5.35
CA GLU A 180 -12.31 -18.57 3.96
C GLU A 180 -11.39 -19.77 3.74
N VAL A 181 -10.20 -19.77 4.33
CA VAL A 181 -9.25 -20.90 4.26
C VAL A 181 -9.85 -22.13 4.96
N LEU A 182 -10.47 -21.98 6.12
CA LEU A 182 -11.12 -23.09 6.82
C LEU A 182 -12.30 -23.65 6.03
N ILE A 183 -13.12 -22.80 5.42
CA ILE A 183 -14.21 -23.23 4.54
C ILE A 183 -13.67 -23.97 3.32
N GLN A 184 -12.60 -23.47 2.70
CA GLN A 184 -11.95 -24.15 1.57
C GLN A 184 -11.38 -25.51 1.97
N GLN A 185 -10.70 -25.60 3.11
CA GLN A 185 -10.17 -26.86 3.64
C GLN A 185 -11.30 -27.85 3.94
N TYR A 186 -12.37 -27.40 4.60
CA TYR A 186 -13.55 -28.23 4.86
C TYR A 186 -14.18 -28.74 3.57
N ASN A 187 -14.40 -27.86 2.58
CA ASN A 187 -14.98 -28.25 1.29
C ASN A 187 -14.06 -29.20 0.51
N HIS A 188 -12.74 -29.09 0.67
CA HIS A 188 -11.77 -30.03 0.09
C HIS A 188 -11.81 -31.39 0.77
N ASP A 189 -11.84 -31.41 2.11
CA ASP A 189 -11.79 -32.64 2.91
C ASP A 189 -13.13 -33.41 2.92
N PHE A 190 -14.25 -32.71 2.66
CA PHE A 190 -15.61 -33.27 2.72
C PHE A 190 -16.38 -33.15 1.38
N SER A 191 -15.68 -33.15 0.25
CA SER A 191 -16.32 -33.06 -1.09
C SER A 191 -17.19 -34.26 -1.48
N GLU A 192 -17.19 -35.36 -0.72
CA GLU A 192 -17.98 -36.57 -1.00
C GLU A 192 -19.22 -36.68 -0.11
N LYS A 193 -20.33 -36.00 -0.46
CA LYS A 193 -21.72 -36.41 -0.13
C LYS A 193 -22.77 -35.88 -1.14
N GLN A 194 -22.49 -35.98 -2.44
CA GLN A 194 -23.51 -35.82 -3.48
C GLN A 194 -23.38 -36.89 -4.57
N TYR A 195 -23.50 -38.15 -4.18
CA TYR A 195 -24.02 -39.20 -5.06
C TYR A 195 -24.82 -40.18 -4.21
N GLU A 196 -26.11 -39.91 -4.05
CA GLU A 196 -27.13 -40.94 -3.85
C GLU A 196 -28.48 -40.34 -4.26
N GLY A 197 -29.04 -40.90 -5.34
CA GLY A 197 -30.26 -40.47 -6.01
C GLY A 197 -30.31 -41.04 -7.42
#